data_AF-A0A4Y2UBU5-F1
#
_entry.id   AF-A0A4Y2UBU5-F1
#
_cell.length_a   1.000
_cell.length_b   1.000
_cell.length_c   1.000
_cell.angle_alpha   90.00
_cell.angle_beta   90.00
_cell.angle_gamma   90.00
#
_symmetry.space_group_name_H-M   'P 1'
#
loop_
_entity.id
_entity.type
_entity.pdbx_description
1 polymer ?
#
loop_
_entity_poly.entity_id
_entity_poly.type
_entity_poly.pdbx_seq_one_letter_code
_entity_poly.pdbx_strand_id
1 'polypeptide(L)'
;MFSRRLRTKLPVTNKLLNSEVVNNVKGLLTKRQQIQKQFHDRSAKSLSKLNPGDNVRMQNMKNKTWEPAQVISIDKDLRSYTVKSESGKILKRNRKYLIKSHGELNERSDYSMSDNDNSMPDNLIRSTNGPIQNKCITMNDTNVTTTRSGRICHKPRYLNDYV
;
A
#
# COMPACT_ATOMS: atom_id res chain seq x y z
N MET A 1 -30.32 11.87 -9.95
CA MET A 1 -31.63 12.35 -10.45
C MET A 1 -31.74 12.29 -11.98
N PHE A 2 -31.05 11.37 -12.67
CA PHE A 2 -30.51 11.72 -13.98
C PHE A 2 -29.88 10.56 -14.78
N SER A 3 -30.72 9.67 -15.30
CA SER A 3 -30.49 9.00 -16.58
C SER A 3 -30.69 10.07 -17.65
N ARG A 4 -29.65 10.84 -18.00
CA ARG A 4 -29.83 12.07 -18.82
C ARG A 4 -29.39 11.85 -20.27
N ARG A 5 -30.33 11.95 -21.19
CA ARG A 5 -30.12 12.47 -22.56
C ARG A 5 -31.06 13.64 -22.73
N LEU A 6 -30.58 14.73 -23.33
CA LEU A 6 -31.39 15.89 -23.75
C LEU A 6 -30.41 16.88 -24.37
N ARG A 7 -30.07 16.75 -25.64
CA ARG A 7 -29.18 17.74 -26.26
C ARG A 7 -29.47 17.84 -27.74
N THR A 8 -29.71 19.07 -28.21
CA THR A 8 -29.25 19.71 -29.47
C THR A 8 -30.21 20.84 -29.87
N LYS A 9 -29.73 21.85 -30.62
CA LYS A 9 -30.54 22.93 -31.23
C LYS A 9 -31.06 22.56 -32.64
N LEU A 10 -30.71 21.37 -33.10
CA LEU A 10 -30.97 20.83 -34.44
C LEU A 10 -31.89 19.61 -34.32
N PRO A 11 -32.60 19.23 -35.39
CA PRO A 11 -33.47 18.06 -35.38
C PRO A 11 -32.69 16.79 -35.01
N VAL A 12 -33.16 16.07 -34.00
CA VAL A 12 -32.58 14.80 -33.54
C VAL A 12 -33.64 13.69 -33.62
N THR A 13 -33.19 12.45 -33.80
CA THR A 13 -34.11 11.30 -33.90
C THR A 13 -34.77 10.97 -32.56
N ASN A 14 -36.06 10.60 -32.58
CA ASN A 14 -36.87 10.34 -31.37
C ASN A 14 -36.23 9.32 -30.40
N LYS A 15 -35.48 8.34 -30.92
CA LYS A 15 -34.77 7.33 -30.11
C LYS A 15 -33.75 7.93 -29.14
N LEU A 16 -33.17 9.08 -29.50
CA LEU A 16 -32.15 9.77 -28.70
C LEU A 16 -32.76 10.76 -27.69
N LEU A 17 -34.07 11.02 -27.73
CA LEU A 17 -34.80 11.80 -26.74
C LEU A 17 -35.09 11.00 -25.47
N ASN A 18 -35.22 9.68 -25.60
CA ASN A 18 -35.41 8.79 -24.46
C ASN A 18 -34.08 8.58 -23.73
N SER A 19 -34.10 8.74 -22.41
CA SER A 19 -32.91 8.48 -21.61
C SER A 19 -32.55 7.00 -21.59
N GLU A 20 -31.27 6.71 -21.71
CA GLU A 20 -30.76 5.36 -21.53
C GLU A 20 -30.55 5.08 -20.04
N VAL A 21 -31.43 4.28 -19.46
CA VAL A 21 -31.30 3.80 -18.08
C VAL A 21 -30.42 2.57 -18.12
N VAL A 22 -29.18 2.69 -17.63
CA VAL A 22 -28.33 1.52 -17.41
C VAL A 22 -28.94 0.71 -16.28
N ASN A 23 -29.46 -0.47 -16.61
CA ASN A 23 -29.98 -1.40 -15.62
C ASN A 23 -28.83 -2.04 -14.84
N ASN A 24 -29.08 -2.42 -13.59
CA ASN A 24 -28.12 -3.15 -12.74
C ASN A 24 -26.79 -2.42 -12.43
N VAL A 25 -26.76 -1.08 -12.42
CA VAL A 25 -25.56 -0.30 -12.02
C VAL A 25 -25.06 -0.72 -10.65
N LYS A 26 -25.98 -0.96 -9.70
CA LYS A 26 -25.62 -1.44 -8.34
C LYS A 26 -24.85 -2.76 -8.40
N GLY A 27 -25.35 -3.75 -9.15
CA GLY A 27 -24.68 -5.05 -9.28
C GLY A 27 -23.31 -4.94 -9.95
N LEU A 28 -23.19 -4.09 -10.98
CA LEU A 28 -21.90 -3.82 -11.62
C LEU A 28 -20.89 -3.16 -10.67
N LEU A 29 -21.33 -2.17 -9.88
CA LEU A 29 -20.49 -1.53 -8.87
C LEU A 29 -20.09 -2.50 -7.76
N THR A 30 -21.01 -3.35 -7.30
CA THR A 30 -20.71 -4.39 -6.30
C THR A 30 -19.71 -5.40 -6.85
N LYS A 31 -19.88 -5.89 -8.08
CA LYS A 31 -18.93 -6.80 -8.73
C LYS A 31 -17.54 -6.17 -8.85
N ARG A 32 -17.47 -4.90 -9.24
CA ARG A 32 -16.21 -4.14 -9.29
C ARG A 32 -15.54 -4.05 -7.92
N GLN A 33 -16.31 -3.76 -6.87
CA GLN A 33 -15.80 -3.70 -5.49
C GLN A 33 -15.31 -5.08 -5.00
N GLN A 34 -16.02 -6.16 -5.33
CA GLN A 34 -15.61 -7.53 -4.96
C GLN A 34 -14.29 -7.92 -5.62
N ILE A 35 -14.13 -7.61 -6.91
CA ILE A 35 -12.87 -7.83 -7.62
C ILE A 35 -11.74 -7.04 -6.95
N GLN A 36 -11.93 -5.73 -6.73
CA GLN A 36 -10.92 -4.89 -6.06
C GLN A 36 -10.55 -5.44 -4.68
N LYS A 37 -11.55 -5.85 -3.89
CA LYS A 37 -11.36 -6.48 -2.59
C LYS A 37 -10.51 -7.75 -2.72
N GLN A 38 -10.81 -8.65 -3.65
CA GLN A 38 -10.06 -9.89 -3.85
C GLN A 38 -8.59 -9.64 -4.20
N PHE A 39 -8.29 -8.63 -5.03
CA PHE A 39 -6.90 -8.28 -5.37
C PHE A 39 -6.18 -7.58 -4.20
N HIS A 40 -6.86 -6.69 -3.48
CA HIS A 40 -6.29 -5.97 -2.34
C HIS A 40 -6.04 -6.88 -1.13
N ASP A 41 -7.03 -7.71 -0.78
CA ASP A 41 -6.96 -8.58 0.40
C ASP A 41 -5.89 -9.67 0.27
N ARG A 42 -5.41 -9.96 -0.95
CA ARG A 42 -4.29 -10.90 -1.20
C ARG A 42 -2.97 -10.44 -0.58
N SER A 43 -2.68 -9.14 -0.57
CA SER A 43 -1.44 -8.59 -0.02
C SER A 43 -1.64 -7.84 1.30
N ALA A 44 -2.89 -7.55 1.68
CA ALA A 44 -3.20 -6.86 2.92
C ALA A 44 -2.93 -7.74 4.14
N LYS A 45 -2.19 -7.20 5.11
CA LYS A 45 -1.96 -7.83 6.41
C LYS A 45 -2.65 -7.01 7.51
N SER A 46 -3.39 -7.69 8.40
CA SER A 46 -3.97 -7.04 9.57
C SER A 46 -2.87 -6.67 10.58
N LEU A 47 -3.00 -5.50 11.19
CA LEU A 47 -2.08 -5.06 12.24
C LEU A 47 -2.38 -5.81 13.55
N SER A 48 -1.34 -6.18 14.30
CA SER A 48 -1.47 -6.85 15.60
C SER A 48 -2.26 -5.99 16.59
N LYS A 49 -3.15 -6.59 17.38
CA LYS A 49 -3.89 -5.85 18.42
C LYS A 49 -2.91 -5.35 19.49
N LEU A 50 -3.21 -4.18 20.07
CA LEU A 50 -2.45 -3.61 21.19
C LEU A 50 -3.27 -3.75 22.45
N ASN A 51 -2.61 -4.00 23.57
CA ASN A 51 -3.27 -4.08 24.86
C ASN A 51 -3.11 -2.75 25.63
N PRO A 52 -4.05 -2.41 26.53
CA PRO A 52 -3.83 -1.36 27.51
C PRO A 52 -2.50 -1.57 28.25
N GLY A 53 -1.72 -0.50 28.39
CA GLY A 53 -0.38 -0.52 28.99
C GLY A 53 0.78 -0.73 28.01
N ASP A 54 0.51 -1.19 26.77
CA ASP A 54 1.56 -1.37 25.76
C ASP A 54 2.25 -0.03 25.42
N ASN A 55 3.58 -0.05 25.36
CA ASN A 55 4.39 1.05 24.84
C ASN A 55 4.34 1.06 23.31
N VAL A 56 4.04 2.22 22.75
CA VAL A 56 3.85 2.40 21.31
C VAL A 56 4.53 3.67 20.83
N ARG A 57 4.94 3.71 19.57
CA ARG A 57 5.23 4.96 18.89
C ARG A 57 3.98 5.40 18.15
N MET A 58 3.61 6.66 18.32
CA MET A 58 2.44 7.29 17.71
C MET A 58 2.89 8.29 16.65
N GLN A 59 2.30 8.21 15.46
CA GLN A 59 2.57 9.21 14.42
C GLN A 59 1.84 10.52 14.73
N ASN A 60 2.57 11.62 14.71
CA ASN A 60 2.02 12.96 14.79
C ASN A 60 1.57 13.44 13.40
N MET A 61 0.33 13.95 13.31
CA MET A 61 -0.31 14.25 12.03
C MET A 61 0.27 15.48 11.31
N LYS A 62 0.90 16.40 12.05
CA LYS A 62 1.44 17.66 11.50
C LYS A 62 2.81 17.46 10.87
N ASN A 63 3.73 16.88 11.63
CA ASN A 63 5.14 16.70 11.29
C ASN A 63 5.45 15.28 10.77
N LYS A 64 4.48 14.34 10.83
CA LYS A 64 4.63 12.92 10.43
C LYS A 64 5.70 12.15 11.23
N THR A 65 6.19 12.70 12.33
CA THR A 65 7.20 12.05 13.19
C THR A 65 6.55 11.01 14.11
N TRP A 66 7.36 10.05 14.57
CA TRP A 66 6.94 8.99 15.47
C TRP A 66 7.40 9.28 16.90
N GLU A 67 6.44 9.66 17.74
CA GLU A 67 6.66 10.06 19.13
C GLU A 67 6.28 8.91 20.08
N PRO A 68 6.97 8.73 21.20
CA PRO A 68 6.63 7.72 22.20
C PRO A 68 5.26 8.01 22.85
N ALA A 69 4.50 6.94 23.10
CA ALA A 69 3.19 6.98 23.74
C ALA A 69 2.86 5.64 24.41
N GLN A 70 1.87 5.64 25.28
CA GLN A 70 1.36 4.44 25.94
C GLN A 70 -0.12 4.26 25.64
N VAL A 71 -0.56 3.02 25.40
CA VAL A 71 -1.98 2.71 25.18
C VAL A 71 -2.74 2.75 26.50
N ILE A 72 -3.79 3.54 26.59
CA ILE A 72 -4.69 3.61 27.76
C ILE A 72 -5.83 2.61 27.60
N SER A 73 -6.52 2.62 26.46
CA SER A 73 -7.69 1.77 26.23
C SER A 73 -7.96 1.56 24.74
N ILE A 74 -8.69 0.48 24.45
CA ILE A 74 -9.21 0.17 23.13
C ILE A 74 -10.65 0.70 23.08
N ASP A 75 -10.99 1.46 22.06
CA ASP A 75 -12.34 2.00 21.91
C ASP A 75 -13.31 0.94 21.35
N LYS A 76 -14.62 1.23 21.40
CA LYS A 76 -15.69 0.39 20.83
C LYS A 76 -15.45 0.10 19.35
N ASP A 77 -14.95 1.10 18.63
CA ASP A 77 -14.45 0.92 17.28
C ASP A 77 -13.08 0.23 17.35
N LEU A 78 -13.04 -1.08 17.09
CA LEU A 78 -11.88 -1.99 17.13
C LEU A 78 -10.58 -1.51 16.45
N ARG A 79 -10.63 -0.38 15.72
CA ARG A 79 -9.50 0.24 15.02
C ARG A 79 -8.94 1.48 15.71
N SER A 80 -9.62 2.02 16.72
CA SER A 80 -9.19 3.22 17.43
C SER A 80 -8.80 2.93 18.87
N TYR A 81 -7.74 3.62 19.30
CA TYR A 81 -7.06 3.45 20.57
C TYR A 81 -6.92 4.81 21.22
N THR A 82 -7.15 4.86 22.53
CA THR A 82 -6.83 6.02 23.37
C THR A 82 -5.40 5.86 23.84
N VAL A 83 -4.54 6.83 23.53
CA VAL A 83 -3.11 6.79 23.85
C VAL A 83 -2.70 8.04 24.63
N LYS A 84 -1.76 7.89 25.55
CA LYS A 84 -1.11 8.97 26.30
C LYS A 84 0.24 9.25 25.67
N SER A 85 0.45 10.47 25.19
CA SER A 85 1.78 10.97 24.79
C SER A 85 2.68 11.13 26.02
N GLU A 86 3.99 11.13 25.81
CA GLU A 86 4.99 11.51 26.84
C GLU A 86 4.70 12.88 27.46
N SER A 87 4.18 13.83 26.65
CA SER A 87 3.73 15.15 27.13
C SER A 87 2.48 15.11 28.04
N GLY A 88 1.94 13.93 28.33
CA GLY A 88 0.72 13.73 29.13
C GLY A 88 -0.60 13.90 28.35
N LYS A 89 -0.55 14.31 27.08
CA LYS A 89 -1.74 14.51 26.25
C LYS A 89 -2.42 13.18 25.91
N ILE A 90 -3.73 13.12 26.13
CA ILE A 90 -4.56 11.97 25.77
C ILE A 90 -5.14 12.21 24.38
N LEU A 91 -4.92 11.25 23.47
CA LEU A 91 -5.26 11.36 22.07
C LEU A 91 -5.94 10.07 21.59
N LYS A 92 -6.91 10.21 20.69
CA LYS A 92 -7.50 9.07 19.99
C LYS A 92 -6.78 8.86 18.66
N ARG A 93 -6.28 7.65 18.41
CA ARG A 93 -5.55 7.29 17.18
C ARG A 93 -5.97 5.95 16.62
N ASN A 94 -5.97 5.85 15.30
CA ASN A 94 -6.20 4.58 14.63
C ASN A 94 -4.97 3.67 14.78
N ARG A 95 -5.18 2.35 14.81
CA ARG A 95 -4.12 1.34 14.88
C ARG A 95 -3.00 1.53 13.86
N LYS A 96 -3.32 2.03 12.65
CA LYS A 96 -2.34 2.28 11.59
C LYS A 96 -1.32 3.38 11.94
N TYR A 97 -1.64 4.24 12.89
CA TYR A 97 -0.77 5.32 13.36
C TYR A 97 -0.02 4.96 14.65
N LEU A 98 -0.06 3.69 15.05
CA LEU A 98 0.60 3.18 16.24
C LEU A 98 1.54 2.05 15.82
N ILE A 99 2.76 2.05 16.34
CA ILE A 99 3.73 0.96 16.16
C ILE A 99 4.04 0.42 17.56
N LYS A 100 3.92 -0.90 17.75
CA LYS A 100 4.29 -1.52 19.03
C LYS A 100 5.80 -1.38 19.21
N SER A 101 6.23 -0.82 20.34
CA SER A 101 7.64 -0.75 20.71
C SER A 101 7.94 -1.92 21.66
N HIS A 102 9.10 -2.56 21.48
CA HIS A 102 9.56 -3.64 22.35
C HIS A 102 10.59 -3.18 23.42
N GLY A 103 10.88 -1.88 23.50
CA GLY A 103 11.80 -1.29 24.47
C GLY A 103 11.12 -0.34 25.47
N GLU A 104 11.84 -0.01 26.55
CA GLU A 104 11.47 1.08 27.47
C GLU A 104 11.39 2.41 26.71
N LEU A 105 10.57 3.35 27.21
CA LEU A 105 10.24 4.62 26.53
C LEU A 105 11.43 5.58 26.36
N ASN A 106 12.64 5.16 26.73
CA ASN A 106 13.87 5.89 26.54
C ASN A 106 14.76 5.15 25.55
N GLU A 107 14.76 5.63 24.31
CA GLU A 107 15.99 5.98 23.61
C GLU A 107 15.61 6.65 22.29
N ARG A 108 16.20 7.82 22.05
CA ARG A 108 16.23 8.49 20.75
C ARG A 108 17.00 7.60 19.77
N SER A 109 16.39 6.52 19.33
CA SER A 109 16.84 5.84 18.12
C SER A 109 16.23 6.60 16.96
N ASP A 110 17.09 7.37 16.31
CA ASP A 110 16.93 7.84 14.94
C ASP A 110 16.69 6.62 14.05
N TYR A 111 15.44 6.19 13.98
CA TYR A 111 14.96 5.34 12.90
C TYR A 111 14.90 6.25 11.66
N SER A 112 16.06 6.45 11.05
CA SER A 112 16.12 6.65 9.61
C SER A 112 15.31 5.51 8.99
N MET A 113 14.39 5.87 8.10
CA MET A 113 13.92 4.89 7.12
C MET A 113 15.20 4.38 6.45
N SER A 114 15.58 3.13 6.71
CA SER A 114 16.57 2.45 5.88
C SER A 114 15.93 2.31 4.52
N ASP A 115 16.15 3.32 3.68
CA ASP A 115 16.40 3.04 2.28
C ASP A 115 17.56 2.03 2.28
N ASN A 116 17.25 0.84 1.79
CA ASN A 116 18.16 -0.29 1.71
C ASN A 116 19.28 0.04 0.72
N ASP A 117 20.27 0.82 1.16
CA ASP A 117 21.53 1.03 0.46
C ASP A 117 22.44 -0.16 0.77
N ASN A 118 22.45 -1.12 -0.17
CA ASN A 118 23.46 -2.16 -0.20
C ASN A 118 24.79 -1.52 -0.60
N SER A 119 25.55 -0.98 0.36
CA SER A 119 26.96 -0.71 0.15
C SER A 119 27.71 -2.04 0.05
N MET A 120 27.93 -2.51 -1.18
CA MET A 120 28.93 -3.55 -1.47
C MET A 120 30.34 -2.99 -1.19
N PRO A 121 31.30 -3.84 -0.81
CA PRO A 121 32.66 -3.40 -0.57
C PRO A 121 33.30 -2.97 -1.89
N ASP A 122 34.13 -1.94 -1.76
CA ASP A 122 34.99 -1.39 -2.79
C ASP A 122 35.79 -2.50 -3.48
N ASN A 123 35.63 -2.63 -4.79
CA ASN A 123 36.66 -3.24 -5.62
C ASN A 123 36.63 -2.59 -7.01
N LEU A 124 37.64 -1.76 -7.19
CA LEU A 124 37.93 -0.90 -8.31
C LEU A 124 38.51 -1.71 -9.49
N ILE A 125 37.76 -1.91 -10.58
CA ILE A 125 38.36 -2.00 -11.94
C ILE A 125 37.45 -1.27 -12.94
N ARG A 126 38.09 -0.37 -13.70
CA ARG A 126 37.54 0.64 -14.61
C ARG A 126 37.63 0.16 -16.07
N SER A 127 36.84 0.80 -16.94
CA SER A 127 36.85 0.84 -18.44
C SER A 127 35.77 0.00 -19.13
N THR A 128 35.00 0.44 -20.15
CA THR A 128 34.87 1.68 -20.94
C THR A 128 33.54 1.61 -21.73
N ASN A 129 32.84 2.74 -21.87
CA ASN A 129 31.96 3.21 -22.98
C ASN A 129 31.00 2.23 -23.71
N GLY A 130 29.68 2.44 -23.56
CA GLY A 130 28.62 1.95 -24.49
C GLY A 130 27.18 2.04 -23.94
N PRO A 131 26.14 2.24 -24.78
CA PRO A 131 24.77 2.52 -24.34
C PRO A 131 24.07 1.32 -23.70
N ILE A 132 23.32 1.58 -22.64
CA ILE A 132 22.74 0.61 -21.70
C ILE A 132 21.56 -0.14 -22.34
N GLN A 133 21.76 -1.43 -22.65
CA GLN A 133 20.66 -2.38 -22.81
C GLN A 133 20.59 -3.24 -21.55
N ASN A 134 19.44 -3.24 -20.88
CA ASN A 134 19.17 -4.09 -19.71
C ASN A 134 19.15 -5.56 -20.14
N LYS A 135 20.32 -6.21 -20.15
CA LYS A 135 20.46 -7.63 -20.50
C LYS A 135 20.25 -8.48 -19.25
N CYS A 136 19.23 -9.34 -19.26
CA CYS A 136 19.11 -10.41 -18.28
C CYS A 136 20.24 -11.42 -18.50
N ILE A 137 20.88 -11.84 -17.41
CA ILE A 137 21.95 -12.83 -17.44
C ILE A 137 21.29 -14.21 -17.41
N THR A 138 21.43 -14.95 -18.50
CA THR A 138 21.08 -16.39 -18.56
C THR A 138 22.35 -17.17 -18.22
N MET A 139 22.39 -17.77 -17.03
CA MET A 139 23.36 -18.83 -16.73
C MET A 139 22.68 -20.16 -17.05
N ASN A 140 23.40 -21.03 -17.75
CA ASN A 140 22.89 -22.32 -18.21
C ASN A 140 22.60 -23.29 -17.04
N ASP A 141 21.64 -24.18 -17.32
CA ASP A 141 21.20 -25.39 -16.62
C ASP A 141 20.06 -25.34 -15.60
N THR A 142 19.44 -24.18 -15.33
CA THR A 142 18.02 -24.14 -14.93
C THR A 142 17.39 -22.85 -15.46
N ASN A 143 16.22 -22.94 -16.12
CA ASN A 143 15.52 -21.82 -16.77
C ASN A 143 14.98 -20.77 -15.78
N VAL A 144 15.85 -20.10 -15.01
CA VAL A 144 15.45 -19.15 -13.96
C VAL A 144 15.99 -17.76 -14.30
N THR A 145 15.08 -16.84 -14.61
CA THR A 145 15.43 -15.42 -14.81
C THR A 145 15.61 -14.75 -13.44
N THR A 146 16.70 -14.01 -13.26
CA THR A 146 17.04 -13.39 -11.96
C THR A 146 17.31 -11.88 -12.13
N THR A 147 16.91 -11.06 -11.16
CA THR A 147 17.22 -9.62 -11.15
C THR A 147 18.69 -9.35 -10.82
N ARG A 148 19.16 -8.11 -11.04
CA ARG A 148 20.47 -7.63 -10.58
C ARG A 148 20.77 -7.92 -9.10
N SER A 149 19.74 -7.98 -8.24
CA SER A 149 19.91 -8.25 -6.80
C SER A 149 19.78 -9.73 -6.42
N GLY A 150 19.74 -10.65 -7.40
CA GLY A 150 19.61 -12.09 -7.11
C GLY A 150 18.18 -12.59 -6.84
N ARG A 151 17.12 -11.78 -7.08
CA ARG A 151 15.74 -12.25 -6.90
C ARG A 151 15.26 -13.04 -8.10
N ILE A 152 14.66 -14.20 -7.84
CA ILE A 152 14.04 -15.05 -8.86
C ILE A 152 12.78 -14.37 -9.43
N CYS A 153 12.72 -14.22 -10.74
CA CYS A 153 11.59 -13.70 -11.49
C CYS A 153 10.76 -14.85 -12.07
N HIS A 154 9.53 -15.02 -11.59
CA HIS A 154 8.59 -15.96 -12.18
C HIS A 154 7.73 -15.29 -13.26
N LYS A 155 7.59 -15.92 -14.43
CA LYS A 155 6.65 -15.48 -15.47
C LYS A 155 5.22 -15.57 -14.92
N PRO A 156 4.36 -14.55 -15.11
CA PRO A 156 2.99 -14.61 -14.65
C PRO A 156 2.19 -15.70 -15.39
N ARG A 157 1.45 -16.52 -14.63
CA ARG A 157 0.78 -17.74 -15.11
C ARG A 157 -0.20 -17.51 -16.27
N TYR A 158 -0.89 -16.37 -16.31
CA TYR A 158 -1.88 -16.05 -17.35
C TYR A 158 -1.27 -15.81 -18.74
N LEU A 159 0.05 -15.62 -18.83
CA LEU A 159 0.78 -15.40 -20.07
C LEU A 159 1.25 -16.73 -20.71
N ASN A 160 0.84 -17.87 -20.16
CA ASN A 160 1.06 -19.19 -20.75
C ASN A 160 -0.03 -19.56 -21.77
N ASP A 161 -1.18 -18.88 -21.73
CA ASP A 161 -2.36 -19.22 -22.53
C ASP A 161 -2.46 -18.42 -23.85
N TYR A 162 -1.48 -17.57 -24.14
CA TYR A 162 -1.36 -16.83 -25.39
C TYR A 162 -0.39 -17.55 -26.34
N VAL A 163 -0.90 -18.01 -27.49
CA VAL A 163 -0.14 -18.59 -28.61
C VAL A 163 0.02 -17.54 -29.71
#